data_AF-A0A813IAY0-F1
#
_entry.id   AF-A0A813IAY0-F1
#
_cell.length_a   1.000
_cell.length_b   1.000
_cell.length_c   1.000
_cell.angle_alpha   90.00
_cell.angle_beta   90.00
_cell.angle_gamma   90.00
#
_symmetry.space_group_name_H-M   'P 1'
#
loop_
_entity.id
_entity.type
_entity.pdbx_description
1 polymer ?
#
loop_
_entity_poly.entity_id
_entity_poly.type
_entity_poly.pdbx_seq_one_letter_code
_entity_poly.pdbx_strand_id
1 'polypeptide(L)'
;MGNNLARLVFQPPHSSYGKDPNLIWLNTSRGEVIPAFFIKREGAHFTLLFSHGNAEDLGLIIRYFRELSHILSVNVFSYEYTGYGMSSGQPQ
;
A
#
# COMPACT_ATOMS: atom_id res chain seq x y z
N MET A 1 -2.34 -0.22 -24.18
CA MET A 1 -3.46 0.69 -24.51
C MET A 1 -4.65 0.48 -23.56
N GLY A 2 -4.42 0.56 -22.23
CA GLY A 2 -5.47 0.38 -21.20
C GLY A 2 -5.62 1.59 -20.25
N ASN A 3 -4.86 2.67 -20.45
CA ASN A 3 -4.60 3.66 -19.39
C ASN A 3 -5.69 4.72 -19.17
N ASN A 4 -6.48 5.08 -20.19
CA ASN A 4 -7.38 6.23 -20.06
C ASN A 4 -8.75 5.85 -19.47
N LEU A 5 -9.25 4.65 -19.77
CA LEU A 5 -10.51 4.15 -19.22
C LEU A 5 -10.36 3.74 -17.75
N ALA A 6 -9.24 3.10 -17.40
CA ALA A 6 -8.96 2.72 -16.02
C ALA A 6 -8.90 3.94 -15.09
N ARG A 7 -8.33 5.06 -15.54
CA ARG A 7 -8.31 6.32 -14.77
C ARG A 7 -9.70 6.91 -14.56
N LEU A 8 -10.65 6.74 -15.48
CA LEU A 8 -12.01 7.26 -15.31
C LEU A 8 -12.82 6.44 -14.31
N VAL A 9 -12.63 5.11 -14.32
CA VAL A 9 -13.47 4.18 -13.55
C VAL A 9 -12.86 3.84 -12.19
N PHE A 10 -11.53 3.87 -12.06
CA PHE A 10 -10.81 3.56 -10.82
C PHE A 10 -9.97 4.76 -10.39
N GLN A 11 -10.65 5.76 -9.84
CA GLN A 11 -9.98 6.90 -9.23
C GLN A 11 -9.39 6.49 -7.87
N PRO A 12 -8.25 7.09 -7.47
CA PRO A 12 -7.76 6.92 -6.12
C PRO A 12 -8.82 7.38 -5.13
N PRO A 13 -9.11 6.60 -4.08
CA PRO A 13 -9.98 7.06 -3.02
C PRO A 13 -9.33 8.24 -2.29
N HIS A 14 -10.13 9.02 -1.57
CA HIS A 14 -9.56 9.85 -0.51
C HIS A 14 -8.85 8.95 0.50
N SER A 15 -7.67 9.35 0.96
CA SER A 15 -6.90 8.60 1.96
C SER A 15 -7.79 8.26 3.15
N SER A 16 -7.98 6.96 3.39
CA SER A 16 -8.77 6.39 4.48
C SER A 16 -8.01 6.39 5.82
N TYR A 17 -6.74 6.75 5.79
CA TYR A 17 -5.84 6.83 6.93
C TYR A 17 -5.08 8.16 6.97
N GLY A 18 -4.63 8.53 8.17
CA GLY A 18 -3.82 9.72 8.43
C GLY A 18 -2.34 9.40 8.60
N LYS A 19 -1.54 10.42 8.94
CA LYS A 19 -0.13 10.23 9.28
C LYS A 19 0.00 9.34 10.50
N ASP A 20 0.58 8.15 10.31
CA ASP A 20 0.91 7.21 11.38
C ASP A 20 2.44 7.11 11.46
N PRO A 21 3.05 7.22 12.66
CA PRO A 21 4.49 7.10 12.84
C PRO A 21 5.07 5.74 12.44
N ASN A 22 4.24 4.71 12.30
CA ASN A 22 4.65 3.37 11.86
C ASN A 22 4.65 3.20 10.34
N LEU A 23 4.21 4.22 9.59
CA LEU A 23 4.36 4.21 8.14
C LEU A 23 5.83 4.37 7.77
N ILE A 24 6.25 3.56 6.80
CA ILE A 24 7.55 3.65 6.16
C ILE A 24 7.39 4.52 4.93
N TRP A 25 8.18 5.58 4.81
CA TRP A 25 8.16 6.45 3.65
C TRP A 25 9.27 6.06 2.67
N LEU A 26 8.89 5.64 1.47
CA LEU A 26 9.79 5.18 0.42
C LEU A 26 10.00 6.27 -0.62
N ASN A 27 11.23 6.39 -1.11
CA ASN A 27 11.54 7.20 -2.29
C ASN A 27 11.56 6.31 -3.53
N THR A 28 10.74 6.65 -4.52
CA THR A 28 10.75 5.97 -5.82
C THR A 28 11.93 6.44 -6.66
N SER A 29 12.31 5.67 -7.68
CA SER A 29 13.37 6.06 -8.62
C SER A 29 13.05 7.33 -9.43
N ARG A 30 11.80 7.81 -9.40
CA ARG A 30 11.34 9.04 -10.07
C ARG A 30 11.23 10.23 -9.12
N GLY A 31 11.63 10.08 -7.85
CA GLY A 31 11.61 11.16 -6.86
C GLY A 31 10.29 11.34 -6.10
N GLU A 32 9.29 10.49 -6.37
CA GLU A 32 8.04 10.49 -5.60
C GLU A 32 8.21 9.80 -4.24
N VAL A 33 7.48 10.28 -3.24
CA VAL A 33 7.44 9.74 -1.89
C VAL A 33 6.13 8.99 -1.68
N ILE A 34 6.21 7.69 -1.42
CA ILE A 34 5.04 6.82 -1.20
C ILE A 34 5.08 6.22 0.21
N PRO A 35 3.96 6.13 0.93
CA PRO A 35 3.92 5.41 2.20
C PRO A 35 3.81 3.89 1.98
N ALA A 36 4.25 3.15 2.98
CA ALA A 36 4.22 1.70 3.06
C ALA A 36 4.05 1.26 4.51
N PHE A 37 3.60 0.02 4.71
CA PHE A 37 3.63 -0.62 6.03
C PHE A 37 4.40 -1.94 5.98
N PHE A 38 5.00 -2.31 7.11
CA PHE A 38 5.60 -3.60 7.32
C PHE A 38 5.08 -4.24 8.61
N ILE A 39 4.40 -5.37 8.48
CA ILE A 39 3.94 -6.18 9.61
C ILE A 39 4.98 -7.29 9.80
N LYS A 40 5.76 -7.18 10.87
CA LYS A 40 6.76 -8.19 11.24
C LYS A 40 6.13 -9.29 12.09
N ARG A 41 6.51 -10.54 11.83
CA ARG A 41 6.21 -11.72 12.66
C ARG A 41 7.51 -12.41 13.04
N GLU A 42 7.71 -12.59 14.34
CA GLU A 42 8.87 -13.31 14.84
C GLU A 42 8.82 -14.77 14.40
N GLY A 43 9.95 -15.30 13.93
CA GLY A 43 10.04 -16.65 13.37
C GLY A 43 9.44 -16.82 11.97
N ALA A 44 8.86 -15.78 11.35
CA ALA A 44 8.37 -15.90 9.98
C ALA A 44 9.54 -16.03 8.98
N HIS A 45 9.51 -17.10 8.20
CA HIS A 45 10.50 -17.37 7.15
C HIS A 45 10.23 -16.58 5.86
N PHE A 46 8.96 -16.26 5.60
CA PHE A 46 8.54 -15.61 4.36
C PHE A 46 7.98 -14.21 4.62
N THR A 47 8.10 -13.36 3.60
CA THR A 47 7.47 -12.04 3.53
C THR A 47 6.54 -12.01 2.33
N LEU A 48 5.26 -11.77 2.57
CA LEU A 48 4.30 -11.47 1.52
C LEU A 48 4.48 -10.01 1.09
N LEU A 49 4.90 -9.81 -0.15
CA LEU A 49 4.84 -8.51 -0.81
C LEU A 49 3.47 -8.39 -1.48
N PHE A 50 2.67 -7.40 -1.07
CA PHE A 50 1.33 -7.19 -1.61
C PHE A 50 1.24 -5.81 -2.28
N SER A 51 0.64 -5.79 -3.47
CA SER A 51 0.29 -4.59 -4.21
C SER A 51 -1.23 -4.47 -4.18
N HIS A 52 -1.76 -3.37 -3.64
CA HIS A 52 -3.20 -3.21 -3.40
C HIS A 52 -4.02 -3.11 -4.70
N GLY A 53 -5.33 -3.29 -4.61
CA GLY A 53 -6.22 -3.13 -5.74
C GLY A 53 -6.30 -1.68 -6.23
N ASN A 54 -6.77 -1.50 -7.46
CA ASN A 54 -7.18 -0.16 -7.92
C ASN A 54 -8.35 0.34 -7.07
N ALA A 55 -8.45 1.66 -6.86
CA ALA A 55 -9.40 2.29 -5.95
C ALA A 55 -9.32 1.84 -4.46
N GLU A 56 -8.24 1.17 -4.06
CA GLU A 56 -7.91 0.89 -2.65
C GLU A 56 -6.75 1.75 -2.17
N ASP A 57 -6.53 1.79 -0.86
CA ASP A 57 -5.36 2.37 -0.21
C ASP A 57 -4.90 1.47 0.96
N LEU A 58 -3.77 1.80 1.59
CA LEU A 58 -3.22 0.99 2.69
C LEU A 58 -4.15 0.91 3.91
N GLY A 59 -4.91 1.95 4.20
CA GLY A 59 -5.79 2.01 5.36
C GLY A 59 -6.94 1.01 5.28
N LEU A 60 -7.42 0.73 4.07
CA LEU A 60 -8.45 -0.28 3.82
C LEU A 60 -7.94 -1.70 4.07
N ILE A 61 -6.68 -1.99 3.70
CA ILE A 61 -6.16 -3.36 3.69
C ILE A 61 -5.38 -3.76 4.95
N ILE A 62 -4.87 -2.80 5.73
CA ILE A 62 -3.92 -3.09 6.82
C ILE A 62 -4.51 -4.01 7.90
N ARG A 63 -5.81 -3.86 8.22
CA ARG A 63 -6.48 -4.70 9.22
C ARG A 63 -6.56 -6.15 8.78
N TYR A 64 -6.91 -6.38 7.51
CA TYR A 64 -6.95 -7.71 6.92
C TYR A 64 -5.56 -8.35 6.93
N PHE A 65 -4.51 -7.61 6.56
CA PHE A 65 -3.15 -8.14 6.55
C PHE A 65 -2.57 -8.44 7.93
N ARG A 66 -3.02 -7.76 9.00
CA ARG A 66 -2.62 -8.13 10.37
C ARG A 66 -3.12 -9.51 10.75
N GLU A 67 -4.37 -9.83 10.42
CA GLU A 67 -4.97 -11.15 10.65
C GLU A 67 -4.34 -12.21 9.74
N LEU A 68 -4.22 -11.93 8.45
CA LEU A 68 -3.61 -12.86 7.49
C LEU A 68 -2.15 -13.19 7.85
N SER A 69 -1.38 -12.19 8.26
CA SER A 69 0.00 -12.36 8.75
C SER A 69 0.07 -13.31 9.95
N HIS A 70 -0.92 -13.26 10.84
CA HIS A 70 -1.01 -14.15 11.99
C HIS A 70 -1.36 -15.58 11.56
N ILE A 71 -2.41 -15.74 10.74
CA ILE A 71 -2.90 -17.06 10.28
C ILE A 71 -1.82 -17.81 9.49
N LEU A 72 -1.13 -17.12 8.59
CA LEU A 72 -0.14 -17.73 7.71
C LEU A 72 1.29 -17.74 8.29
N SER A 73 1.52 -17.09 9.43
CA SER A 73 2.85 -16.92 10.03
C SER A 73 3.88 -16.32 9.06
N VAL A 74 3.50 -15.22 8.40
CA VAL A 74 4.36 -14.50 7.44
C VAL A 74 4.51 -13.04 7.82
N ASN A 75 5.64 -12.43 7.46
CA ASN A 75 5.73 -10.97 7.41
C ASN A 75 4.89 -10.44 6.25
N VAL A 76 4.44 -9.19 6.31
CA VAL A 76 3.73 -8.54 5.20
C VAL A 76 4.34 -7.18 4.93
N PHE A 77 4.64 -6.90 3.67
CA PHE A 77 5.02 -5.58 3.18
C PHE A 77 4.03 -5.12 2.10
N SER A 78 3.49 -3.92 2.25
CA SER A 78 2.59 -3.30 1.26
C SER A 78 2.90 -1.82 1.15
N TYR A 79 2.70 -1.25 -0.03
CA TYR A 79 3.05 0.13 -0.38
C TYR A 79 1.94 0.77 -1.21
N GLU A 80 1.82 2.11 -1.15
CA GLU A 80 0.92 2.85 -2.04
C GLU A 80 1.50 2.96 -3.46
N TYR A 81 0.62 2.97 -4.45
CA TYR A 81 0.98 3.51 -5.76
C TYR A 81 1.13 5.03 -5.71
N THR A 82 1.97 5.59 -6.60
CA THR A 82 2.06 7.05 -6.79
C THR A 82 0.67 7.63 -7.10
N GLY A 83 0.31 8.72 -6.42
CA GLY A 83 -1.00 9.37 -6.55
C GLY A 83 -2.14 8.73 -5.76
N TYR A 84 -1.88 7.68 -4.96
CA TYR A 84 -2.85 7.07 -4.05
C TYR A 84 -2.54 7.38 -2.57
N GLY A 85 -3.55 7.28 -1.71
CA GLY A 85 -3.42 7.49 -0.27
C GLY A 85 -2.75 8.82 0.09
N MET A 86 -1.66 8.75 0.85
CA MET A 86 -0.84 9.91 1.23
C MET A 86 0.43 10.10 0.37
N SER A 87 0.52 9.44 -0.78
CA SER A 87 1.69 9.59 -1.66
C SER A 87 1.76 10.97 -2.32
N SER A 88 2.96 11.37 -2.73
CA SER A 88 3.15 12.49 -3.65
C SER A 88 2.84 12.08 -5.10
N GLY A 89 2.63 13.07 -5.96
CA GLY A 89 2.49 12.86 -7.40
C GLY A 89 1.06 12.57 -7.84
N GLN A 90 0.92 12.12 -9.10
CA GLN A 90 -0.35 11.80 -9.74
C GLN A 90 -0.44 10.31 -10.07
N PRO A 91 -1.65 9.72 -10.08
CA PRO A 91 -1.88 8.33 -10.45
C PRO A 91 -1.28 8.03 -11.82
N GLN A 92 -0.48 6.96 -11.91
CA GLN A 92 0.18 6.54 -13.15
C GLN A 92 -0.71 5.61 -13.98
#